data_AF-A0A382GRS5-F1
#
_entry.id   AF-A0A382GRS5-F1
#
_cell.length_a   1.000
_cell.length_b   1.000
_cell.length_c   1.000
_cell.angle_alpha   90.00
_cell.angle_beta   90.00
_cell.angle_gamma   90.00
#
_symmetry.space_group_name_H-M   'P 1'
#
loop_
_entity.id
_entity.type
_entity.pdbx_description
1 polymer ?
#
loop_
_entity_poly.entity_id
_entity_poly.type
_entity_poly.pdbx_seq_one_letter_code
_entity_poly.pdbx_strand_id
1 'polypeptide(L)'
;MIRTIIKQIPISDIGRDFTTEEKIRAMTYSKSEVDAMIADAVKEAIDEARKIDEASMAKHNRDATVISMILGFTTLALFVDGLLRLLGIIPPFMDVDINILERIETDIIDKIRQVPIQRLFLR
;
A
#
# COMPACT_ATOMS: atom_id res chain seq x y z
N MET A 1 7.67 -34.66 48.08
CA MET A 1 7.48 -33.49 47.20
C MET A 1 6.03 -33.32 46.72
N ILE A 2 5.28 -34.39 46.39
CA ILE A 2 3.87 -34.29 45.94
C ILE A 2 2.92 -33.70 47.02
N ARG A 3 3.14 -33.97 48.31
CA ARG A 3 2.30 -33.45 49.41
C ARG A 3 2.33 -31.92 49.60
N THR A 4 3.34 -31.24 49.06
CA THR A 4 3.45 -29.77 49.16
C THR A 4 2.67 -29.07 48.04
N ILE A 5 2.54 -29.73 46.88
CA ILE A 5 1.81 -29.24 45.70
C ILE A 5 0.30 -29.23 45.97
N ILE A 6 -0.22 -30.22 46.70
CA ILE A 6 -1.66 -30.33 47.02
C ILE A 6 -2.13 -29.25 48.00
N LYS A 7 -1.21 -28.63 48.78
CA LYS A 7 -1.56 -27.54 49.72
C LYS A 7 -1.82 -26.19 49.05
N GLN A 8 -1.49 -26.03 47.77
CA GLN A 8 -1.65 -24.76 47.04
C GLN A 8 -2.92 -24.70 46.19
N ILE A 9 -3.66 -25.80 46.09
CA ILE A 9 -5.01 -25.76 45.54
C ILE A 9 -5.88 -25.16 46.65
N PRO A 10 -6.56 -24.02 46.43
CA PRO A 10 -7.52 -23.51 47.39
C PRO A 10 -8.66 -24.52 47.51
N ILE A 11 -8.62 -25.37 48.53
CA ILE A 11 -9.62 -26.40 48.82
C ILE A 11 -10.99 -25.76 49.16
N SER A 12 -11.04 -24.43 49.28
CA SER A 12 -12.24 -23.68 49.62
C SER A 12 -13.36 -23.77 48.59
N ASP A 13 -13.11 -24.25 47.37
CA ASP A 13 -14.11 -24.33 46.30
C ASP A 13 -14.62 -25.75 46.02
N ILE A 14 -14.04 -26.77 46.67
CA ILE A 14 -14.51 -28.15 46.54
C ILE A 14 -15.47 -28.44 47.69
N GLY A 15 -16.77 -28.19 47.46
CA GLY A 15 -17.85 -28.60 48.38
C GLY A 15 -18.51 -27.48 49.20
N ARG A 16 -18.54 -26.23 48.74
CA ARG A 16 -19.43 -25.23 49.35
C ARG A 16 -20.89 -25.53 48.95
N ASP A 17 -21.76 -25.76 49.93
CA ASP A 17 -23.20 -25.75 49.71
C ASP A 17 -23.63 -24.39 49.12
N PHE A 18 -24.00 -24.39 47.85
CA PHE A 18 -24.51 -23.22 47.12
C PHE A 18 -26.00 -22.99 47.38
N THR A 19 -26.49 -23.28 48.59
CA THR A 19 -27.93 -23.32 48.90
C THR A 19 -28.49 -22.01 49.44
N THR A 20 -27.65 -21.08 49.88
CA THR A 20 -28.07 -19.79 50.45
C THR A 20 -28.06 -18.68 49.38
N GLU A 21 -29.18 -17.98 49.18
CA GLU A 21 -29.35 -16.90 48.18
C GLU A 21 -28.26 -15.82 48.24
N GLU A 22 -27.79 -15.47 49.44
CA GLU A 22 -26.76 -14.44 49.64
C GLU A 22 -25.40 -14.81 49.03
N LYS A 23 -25.02 -16.09 49.10
CA LYS A 23 -23.75 -16.58 48.53
C LYS A 23 -23.79 -16.67 47.01
N ILE A 24 -24.96 -16.99 46.44
CA ILE A 24 -25.18 -17.00 44.99
C ILE A 24 -25.03 -15.57 44.47
N ARG A 25 -25.74 -14.59 45.07
CA ARG A 25 -25.62 -13.17 44.68
C ARG A 25 -24.21 -12.60 44.84
N ALA A 26 -23.45 -13.03 45.85
CA ALA A 26 -22.06 -12.60 46.04
C ALA A 26 -21.09 -13.15 44.97
N MET A 27 -21.44 -14.26 44.31
CA MET A 27 -20.57 -14.92 43.32
C MET A 27 -21.08 -14.81 41.87
N THR A 28 -22.27 -14.28 41.64
CA THR A 28 -22.89 -14.18 40.30
C THR A 28 -23.16 -12.73 39.93
N TYR A 29 -22.79 -12.37 38.70
CA TYR A 29 -23.18 -11.09 38.11
C TYR A 29 -24.61 -11.17 37.56
N SER A 30 -25.33 -10.05 37.66
CA SER A 30 -26.57 -9.84 36.94
C SER A 30 -26.29 -9.69 35.44
N LYS A 31 -27.28 -10.02 34.60
CA LYS A 31 -27.15 -9.86 33.15
C LYS A 31 -26.77 -8.42 32.76
N SER A 32 -27.35 -7.42 33.43
CA SER A 32 -27.03 -6.01 33.21
C SER A 32 -25.58 -5.64 33.52
N GLU A 33 -24.99 -6.22 34.57
CA GLU A 33 -23.57 -5.99 34.90
C GLU A 33 -22.67 -6.64 33.86
N VAL A 34 -22.99 -7.87 33.44
CA VAL A 34 -22.26 -8.56 32.37
C VAL A 34 -22.35 -7.80 31.06
N ASP A 35 -23.54 -7.32 30.69
CA ASP A 35 -23.75 -6.53 29.48
C ASP A 35 -22.95 -5.22 29.52
N ALA A 36 -22.85 -4.56 30.68
CA ALA A 36 -22.02 -3.38 30.86
C ALA A 36 -20.52 -3.68 30.73
N MET A 37 -20.04 -4.76 31.36
CA MET A 37 -18.63 -5.19 31.25
C MET A 37 -18.27 -5.56 29.81
N ILE A 38 -19.17 -6.24 29.10
CA ILE A 38 -18.98 -6.56 27.68
C ILE A 38 -18.93 -5.26 26.84
N ALA A 39 -19.83 -4.31 27.10
CA ALA A 39 -19.84 -3.05 26.37
C ALA A 39 -18.54 -2.26 26.56
N ASP A 40 -18.01 -2.21 27.79
CA ASP A 40 -16.74 -1.56 28.09
C ASP A 40 -15.55 -2.26 27.41
N ALA A 41 -15.50 -3.60 27.48
CA ALA A 41 -14.46 -4.38 26.82
C ALA A 41 -14.50 -4.24 25.28
N VAL A 42 -15.69 -4.23 24.69
CA VAL A 42 -15.89 -4.03 23.24
C VAL A 42 -15.45 -2.62 22.84
N LYS A 43 -15.76 -1.61 23.65
CA LYS A 43 -15.36 -0.23 23.39
C LYS A 43 -13.84 -0.09 23.38
N GLU A 44 -13.16 -0.64 24.38
CA GLU A 44 -11.69 -0.60 24.46
C GLU A 44 -11.05 -1.31 23.25
N ALA A 45 -11.57 -2.47 22.86
CA ALA A 45 -11.09 -3.20 21.69
C ALA A 45 -11.28 -2.42 20.38
N ILE A 46 -12.42 -1.75 20.20
CA ILE A 46 -12.69 -0.92 19.02
C ILE A 46 -11.75 0.29 18.99
N ASP A 47 -11.55 0.95 20.13
CA ASP A 47 -10.67 2.12 20.24
C ASP A 47 -9.22 1.76 19.93
N GLU A 48 -8.75 0.59 20.37
CA GLU A 48 -7.41 0.10 20.05
C GLU A 48 -7.27 -0.30 18.58
N ALA A 49 -8.25 -1.00 18.01
CA ALA A 49 -8.26 -1.31 16.58
C ALA A 49 -8.19 -0.04 15.73
N ARG A 50 -8.95 1.00 16.09
CA ARG A 50 -8.98 2.28 15.37
C ARG A 50 -7.64 3.01 15.41
N LYS A 51 -6.95 3.01 16.56
CA LYS A 51 -5.59 3.58 16.70
C LYS A 51 -4.57 2.85 15.82
N ILE A 52 -4.65 1.51 15.79
CA ILE A 52 -3.76 0.68 14.97
C ILE A 52 -4.00 0.97 13.48
N ASP A 53 -5.26 1.03 13.07
CA ASP A 53 -5.63 1.33 11.68
C ASP A 53 -5.14 2.71 11.25
N GLU A 54 -5.34 3.76 12.07
CA GLU A 54 -4.85 5.11 11.76
C GLU A 54 -3.33 5.16 11.59
N ALA A 55 -2.58 4.53 12.50
CA ALA A 55 -1.12 4.47 12.44
C ALA A 55 -0.63 3.67 11.21
N SER A 56 -1.30 2.55 10.91
CA SER A 56 -1.01 1.71 9.75
C SER A 56 -1.27 2.46 8.44
N MET A 57 -2.42 3.13 8.32
CA MET A 57 -2.79 3.91 7.14
C MET A 57 -1.83 5.09 6.92
N ALA A 58 -1.39 5.76 7.98
CA ALA A 58 -0.39 6.82 7.88
C ALA A 58 0.94 6.31 7.31
N LYS A 59 1.37 5.10 7.70
CA LYS A 59 2.57 4.45 7.14
C LYS A 59 2.36 4.06 5.68
N HIS A 60 1.24 3.42 5.35
CA HIS A 60 0.93 3.01 3.98
C HIS A 60 0.91 4.18 3.00
N ASN A 61 0.37 5.34 3.39
CA ASN A 61 0.38 6.53 2.53
C ASN A 61 1.79 7.06 2.26
N ARG A 62 2.69 6.99 3.24
CA ARG A 62 4.10 7.38 3.04
C ARG A 62 4.80 6.41 2.09
N ASP A 63 4.64 5.11 2.31
CA ASP A 63 5.26 4.08 1.47
C ASP A 63 4.75 4.18 0.03
N ALA A 64 3.44 4.36 -0.16
CA ALA A 64 2.83 4.56 -1.47
C ALA A 64 3.35 5.83 -2.16
N THR A 65 3.55 6.92 -1.41
CA THR A 65 4.12 8.17 -1.94
C THR A 65 5.54 7.95 -2.47
N VAL A 66 6.39 7.29 -1.69
CA VAL A 66 7.78 6.99 -2.11
C VAL A 66 7.80 6.09 -3.35
N ILE A 67 6.99 5.04 -3.36
CA ILE A 67 6.89 4.12 -4.51
C ILE A 67 6.42 4.88 -5.75
N SER A 68 5.39 5.74 -5.61
CA SER A 68 4.87 6.54 -6.72
C SER A 68 5.90 7.51 -7.29
N MET A 69 6.73 8.12 -6.43
CA MET A 69 7.81 8.99 -6.84
C MET A 69 8.86 8.23 -7.65
N ILE A 70 9.32 7.07 -7.17
CA ILE A 70 10.29 6.23 -7.88
C ILE A 70 9.72 5.78 -9.23
N LEU A 71 8.47 5.31 -9.26
CA LEU A 71 7.81 4.88 -10.50
C LEU A 71 7.65 6.05 -11.49
N GLY A 72 7.31 7.23 -11.01
CA GLY A 72 7.25 8.45 -11.84
C GLY A 72 8.60 8.77 -12.47
N PHE A 73 9.69 8.73 -11.69
CA PHE A 73 11.03 8.98 -12.23
C PHE A 73 11.50 7.88 -13.19
N THR A 74 11.22 6.60 -12.91
CA THR A 74 11.63 5.51 -13.82
C THR A 74 10.86 5.54 -15.14
N THR A 75 9.56 5.82 -15.11
CA THR A 75 8.75 5.98 -16.33
C THR A 75 9.20 7.19 -17.15
N LEU A 76 9.51 8.31 -16.50
CA LEU A 76 10.06 9.48 -17.20
C LEU A 76 11.44 9.19 -17.81
N ALA A 77 12.32 8.50 -17.09
CA ALA A 77 13.63 8.11 -17.60
C ALA A 77 13.53 7.19 -18.83
N LEU A 78 12.65 6.18 -18.77
CA LEU A 78 12.39 5.29 -19.90
C LEU A 78 11.74 6.02 -21.08
N PHE A 79 10.87 7.00 -20.81
CA PHE A 79 10.27 7.82 -21.85
C PHE A 79 11.32 8.70 -22.57
N VAL A 80 12.21 9.33 -21.82
CA VAL A 80 13.31 10.14 -22.38
C VAL A 80 14.30 9.26 -23.14
N ASP A 81 14.66 8.07 -22.65
CA ASP A 81 15.48 7.10 -23.38
C ASP A 81 14.83 6.71 -24.73
N GLY A 82 13.52 6.42 -24.72
CA GLY A 82 12.76 6.13 -25.94
C GLY A 82 12.71 7.31 -26.91
N LEU A 83 12.51 8.55 -26.42
CA LEU A 83 12.51 9.76 -27.24
C LEU A 83 13.88 10.02 -27.87
N LEU A 84 14.95 9.92 -27.09
CA LEU A 84 16.32 10.11 -27.58
C LEU A 84 16.72 9.04 -28.60
N ARG A 85 16.21 7.82 -28.47
CA ARG A 85 16.36 6.76 -29.47
C ARG A 85 15.56 7.00 -30.73
N LEU A 86 14.38 7.63 -30.65
CA LEU A 86 13.62 8.04 -31.84
C LEU A 86 14.32 9.18 -32.61
N LEU A 87 15.00 10.06 -31.86
CA LEU A 87 15.79 11.17 -32.39
C LEU A 87 17.21 10.76 -32.84
N GLY A 88 17.60 9.49 -32.81
CA GLY A 88 18.91 9.05 -33.30
C GLY A 88 20.13 9.54 -32.53
N ILE A 89 19.94 10.13 -31.34
CA ILE A 89 21.04 10.54 -30.47
C ILE A 89 21.64 9.32 -29.76
N ILE A 90 20.81 8.33 -29.42
CA ILE A 90 21.19 7.09 -28.73
C ILE A 90 21.12 5.92 -29.72
N PRO A 91 22.12 5.03 -29.75
CA PRO A 91 22.13 3.87 -30.65
C PRO A 91 20.94 2.93 -30.39
N PRO A 92 20.49 2.18 -31.41
CA PRO A 92 19.42 1.21 -31.28
C PRO A 92 19.79 0.10 -30.29
N PHE A 93 18.80 -0.39 -29.55
CA PHE A 93 18.96 -1.48 -28.58
C PHE A 93 18.10 -2.66 -29.03
N MET A 94 18.65 -3.88 -28.94
CA MET A 94 18.01 -5.12 -29.40
C MET A 94 17.60 -5.10 -30.89
N ASP A 95 18.41 -4.49 -31.75
CA ASP A 95 18.16 -4.40 -33.21
C ASP A 95 16.83 -3.72 -33.61
N VAL A 96 16.18 -3.01 -32.68
CA VAL A 96 14.99 -2.21 -32.96
C VAL A 96 15.43 -0.79 -33.26
N ASP A 97 15.49 -0.46 -34.55
CA ASP A 97 15.74 0.89 -35.05
C ASP A 97 14.41 1.64 -35.25
N ILE A 98 14.20 2.69 -34.46
CA ILE A 98 13.00 3.55 -34.49
C ILE A 98 13.38 4.97 -34.95
N ASN A 99 14.57 5.15 -35.51
CA ASN A 99 15.04 6.46 -35.96
C ASN A 99 14.16 7.01 -37.09
N ILE A 100 13.61 8.21 -36.88
CA ILE A 100 12.75 8.88 -37.87
C ILE A 100 13.52 9.98 -38.62
N LEU A 101 14.62 10.49 -38.05
CA LEU A 101 15.38 11.62 -38.59
C LEU A 101 15.97 11.36 -39.99
N GLU A 102 16.59 10.20 -40.21
CA GLU A 102 17.13 9.85 -41.54
C GLU A 102 16.06 9.89 -42.63
N ARG A 103 14.85 9.45 -42.29
CA ARG A 103 13.72 9.36 -43.21
C ARG A 103 13.14 10.73 -43.56
N ILE A 104 13.13 11.65 -42.59
CA ILE A 104 12.67 13.02 -42.80
C ILE A 104 13.68 13.82 -43.63
N GLU A 105 14.99 13.63 -43.39
CA GLU A 105 16.04 14.37 -44.12
C GLU A 105 16.01 14.06 -45.62
N THR A 106 15.95 12.78 -45.98
CA THR A 106 15.88 12.36 -47.40
C THR A 106 14.59 12.85 -48.07
N ASP A 107 13.42 12.64 -47.43
CA ASP A 107 12.12 13.02 -48.00
C ASP A 107 11.97 14.54 -48.22
N ILE A 108 12.52 15.38 -47.32
CA ILE A 108 12.47 16.84 -47.46
C ILE A 108 13.45 17.34 -48.53
N ILE A 109 14.69 16.83 -48.55
CA ILE A 109 15.70 17.25 -49.52
C ILE A 109 15.26 16.91 -50.95
N ASP A 110 14.68 15.73 -51.15
CA ASP A 110 14.20 15.30 -52.47
C ASP A 110 13.01 16.14 -52.94
N LYS A 111 12.08 16.49 -52.04
CA LYS A 111 10.98 17.41 -52.37
C LYS A 111 11.46 18.82 -52.68
N ILE A 112 12.45 19.35 -51.96
CA ILE A 112 13.03 20.68 -52.23
C ILE A 112 13.78 20.69 -53.57
N ARG A 113 14.53 19.62 -53.89
CA ARG A 113 15.21 19.47 -55.18
C ARG A 113 14.25 19.30 -56.35
N GLN A 114 13.10 18.68 -56.14
CA GLN A 114 12.06 18.53 -57.16
C GLN A 114 11.38 19.86 -57.53
N VAL A 115 11.43 20.89 -56.68
CA VAL A 115 10.86 22.19 -57.04
C VAL A 115 11.82 22.90 -58.00
N PRO A 116 11.43 23.19 -59.25
CA PRO A 116 12.26 23.97 -60.15
C PRO A 116 12.34 25.42 -59.65
N ILE A 117 13.37 25.71 -58.85
CA ILE A 117 13.66 27.04 -58.29
C ILE A 117 13.73 28.12 -59.38
N GLN A 118 14.07 27.71 -60.61
CA GLN A 118 14.11 28.55 -61.81
C GLN A 118 12.79 29.27 -62.11
N ARG A 119 11.62 28.71 -61.73
CA ARG A 119 10.32 29.37 -61.93
C ARG A 119 9.94 30.37 -60.83
N LEU A 120 10.61 30.34 -59.68
CA LEU A 120 10.32 31.23 -58.55
C LEU A 120 11.05 32.58 -58.64
N PHE A 121 12.18 32.62 -59.36
CA PHE A 121 13.02 33.81 -59.56
C PHE A 121 12.73 34.58 -60.87
N LEU A 122 11.72 34.18 -61.64
CA LEU A 122 11.33 34.80 -62.92
C LEU A 122 10.10 35.73 -62.82
N ARG A 123 9.90 36.39 -61.68
CA ARG A 123 8.88 37.45 -61.54
C ARG A 123 9.54 38.82 -61.37
#